data_AF-A0AAE5RU70-F1
#
_entry.id   AF-A0AAE5RU70-F1
#
_cell.length_a   1.000
_cell.length_b   1.000
_cell.length_c   1.000
_cell.angle_alpha   90.00
_cell.angle_beta   90.00
_cell.angle_gamma   90.00
#
_symmetry.space_group_name_H-M   'P 1'
#
loop_
_entity.id
_entity.type
_entity.pdbx_description
1 polymer ?
#
loop_
_entity_poly.entity_id
_entity_poly.type
_entity_poly.pdbx_seq_one_letter_code
_entity_poly.pdbx_strand_id
1 'polypeptide(L)'
;MEATNQLRERIKEIDVKRLNEWNAVVRIVKPFAEALSEEKTSGIFSDNEIHQVILGCVKWDILHLCMEAEYSDIVEPAFFSSLSYYYFNGHFPCGFSGSFPDGQFIVY
;
A
#
# COMPACT_ATOMS: atom_id res chain seq x y z
N MET A 1 -8.05 -1.93 -3.03
CA MET A 1 -9.04 -1.09 -3.74
C MET A 1 -9.96 -0.38 -2.74
N GLU A 2 -10.60 -1.09 -1.81
CA GLU A 2 -11.50 -0.48 -0.81
C GLU A 2 -10.79 0.52 0.14
N ALA A 3 -9.68 0.14 0.78
CA ALA A 3 -8.92 1.02 1.67
C ALA A 3 -8.48 2.34 0.99
N THR A 4 -8.04 2.27 -0.27
CA THR A 4 -7.67 3.45 -1.06
C THR A 4 -8.88 4.35 -1.34
N ASN A 5 -10.05 3.77 -1.62
CA ASN A 5 -11.27 4.55 -1.85
C ASN A 5 -11.67 5.30 -0.59
N GLN A 6 -11.62 4.65 0.58
CA GLN A 6 -11.91 5.30 1.86
C GLN A 6 -10.95 6.46 2.14
N LEU A 7 -9.64 6.29 1.93
CA LEU A 7 -8.68 7.39 2.07
C LEU A 7 -9.06 8.57 1.16
N ARG A 8 -9.38 8.31 -0.11
CA ARG A 8 -9.78 9.36 -1.07
C ARG A 8 -11.06 10.07 -0.67
N GLU A 9 -12.05 9.35 -0.13
CA GLU A 9 -13.29 9.93 0.40
C GLU A 9 -13.01 10.85 1.59
N ARG A 10 -12.18 10.41 2.54
CA ARG A 10 -11.79 11.20 3.71
C ARG A 10 -11.03 12.46 3.32
N ILE A 11 -10.09 12.36 2.38
CA ILE A 11 -9.40 13.53 1.83
C ILE A 11 -10.42 14.47 1.16
N LYS A 12 -11.39 13.95 0.39
CA LYS A 12 -12.42 14.77 -0.26
C LYS A 12 -13.22 15.60 0.73
N GLU A 13 -13.58 15.01 1.87
CA GLU A 13 -14.37 15.67 2.92
C GLU A 13 -13.60 16.82 3.59
N ILE A 14 -12.27 16.73 3.65
CA ILE A 14 -11.40 17.69 4.34
C ILE A 14 -10.81 18.73 3.38
N ASP A 15 -10.22 18.28 2.26
CA ASP A 15 -9.57 19.12 1.27
C ASP A 15 -9.65 18.54 -0.16
N VAL A 16 -10.63 19.05 -0.92
CA VAL A 16 -10.84 18.68 -2.33
C VAL A 16 -9.64 19.05 -3.22
N LYS A 17 -8.88 20.11 -2.90
CA LYS A 17 -7.72 20.51 -3.71
C LYS A 17 -6.60 19.48 -3.57
N ARG A 18 -6.31 19.04 -2.34
CA ARG A 18 -5.36 17.95 -2.06
C ARG A 18 -5.76 16.65 -2.76
N LEU A 19 -7.06 16.33 -2.82
CA LEU A 19 -7.55 15.18 -3.60
C LEU A 19 -7.30 15.35 -5.11
N ASN A 20 -7.48 16.55 -5.66
CA ASN A 20 -7.24 16.80 -7.08
C ASN A 20 -5.77 16.58 -7.49
N GLU A 21 -4.85 16.69 -6.53
CA GLU A 21 -3.41 16.44 -6.72
C GLU A 21 -3.04 14.95 -6.67
N TRP A 22 -3.97 14.07 -6.27
CA TRP A 22 -3.73 12.63 -6.07
C TRP A 22 -2.95 11.97 -7.22
N ASN A 23 -3.36 12.20 -8.47
CA ASN A 23 -2.70 11.60 -9.63
C ASN A 23 -1.32 12.20 -9.91
N ALA A 24 -1.05 13.44 -9.50
CA ALA A 24 0.27 14.04 -9.59
C ALA A 24 1.20 13.42 -8.54
N VAL A 25 0.74 13.29 -7.30
CA VAL A 25 1.45 12.61 -6.21
C VAL A 25 1.78 11.17 -6.59
N VAL A 26 0.80 10.38 -7.04
CA VAL A 26 1.01 8.98 -7.45
C VAL A 26 2.10 8.88 -8.53
N ARG A 27 2.12 9.79 -9.51
CA ARG A 27 3.14 9.81 -10.56
C ARG A 27 4.54 10.06 -10.03
N ILE A 28 4.67 10.86 -8.97
CA ILE A 28 5.95 11.14 -8.33
C ILE A 28 6.39 9.95 -7.48
N VAL A 29 5.47 9.40 -6.67
CA VAL A 29 5.78 8.39 -5.65
C VAL A 29 5.97 6.99 -6.24
N LYS A 30 5.17 6.62 -7.24
CA LYS A 30 5.13 5.26 -7.78
C LYS A 30 6.49 4.71 -8.23
N PRO A 31 7.35 5.43 -8.97
CA PRO A 31 8.66 4.92 -9.37
C PRO A 31 9.55 4.54 -8.16
N PHE A 32 9.47 5.29 -7.07
CA PHE A 32 10.24 5.00 -5.85
C PHE A 32 9.69 3.77 -5.12
N ALA A 33 8.37 3.66 -5.00
CA ALA A 33 7.72 2.49 -4.42
C ALA A 33 8.04 1.21 -5.21
N GLU A 34 8.04 1.30 -6.55
CA GLU A 34 8.37 0.18 -7.43
C GLU A 34 9.84 -0.23 -7.31
N ALA A 35 10.77 0.74 -7.36
CA ALA A 35 12.20 0.47 -7.22
C ALA A 35 12.54 -0.14 -5.87
N LEU A 36 11.96 0.38 -4.78
CA LEU A 36 12.14 -0.17 -3.44
C LEU A 36 11.62 -1.61 -3.34
N SER A 37 10.45 -1.87 -3.90
CA SER A 37 9.83 -3.21 -3.88
C SER A 37 10.68 -4.23 -4.64
N GLU A 38 11.20 -3.85 -5.81
CA GLU A 38 12.11 -4.69 -6.60
C GLU A 38 13.41 -4.98 -5.86
N GLU A 39 14.05 -3.94 -5.30
CA GLU A 39 15.28 -4.09 -4.54
C GLU A 39 15.10 -5.04 -3.34
N LYS A 40 14.05 -4.81 -2.54
CA LYS A 40 13.84 -5.56 -1.29
C LYS A 40 13.34 -6.98 -1.49
N THR A 41 12.72 -7.28 -2.63
CA THR A 41 12.22 -8.64 -2.92
C THR A 41 13.14 -9.44 -3.84
N SER A 42 14.22 -8.83 -4.34
CA SER A 42 15.20 -9.49 -5.20
C SER A 42 15.82 -10.70 -4.52
N GLY A 43 15.75 -11.86 -5.19
CA GLY A 43 16.35 -13.10 -4.71
C GLY A 43 15.63 -13.80 -3.55
N ILE A 44 14.47 -13.29 -3.10
CA ILE A 44 13.66 -13.97 -2.06
C ILE A 44 13.01 -15.25 -2.59
N PHE A 45 12.57 -15.23 -3.85
CA PHE A 45 11.83 -16.33 -4.46
C PHE A 45 12.66 -17.00 -5.56
N SER A 46 12.77 -18.32 -5.53
CA SER A 46 13.44 -19.11 -6.58
C SER A 46 12.58 -19.31 -7.82
N ASP A 47 11.26 -19.22 -7.67
CA ASP A 47 10.29 -19.31 -8.76
C ASP A 47 9.95 -17.91 -9.28
N ASN A 48 10.20 -17.69 -10.57
CA ASN A 48 10.00 -16.39 -11.20
C ASN A 48 8.52 -16.01 -11.34
N GLU A 49 7.61 -16.97 -11.55
CA GLU A 49 6.17 -16.67 -11.65
C GLU A 49 5.62 -16.22 -10.29
N ILE A 50 5.98 -16.94 -9.23
CA ILE A 50 5.63 -16.58 -7.85
C ILE A 50 6.21 -15.22 -7.49
N HIS A 51 7.48 -14.97 -7.85
CA HIS A 51 8.14 -13.69 -7.62
C HIS A 51 7.35 -12.53 -8.24
N GLN A 52 6.93 -12.65 -9.51
CA GLN A 52 6.21 -11.57 -10.20
C GLN A 52 4.83 -11.30 -9.59
N VAL A 53 4.11 -12.34 -9.15
CA VAL A 53 2.81 -12.17 -8.48
C VAL A 53 2.98 -11.41 -7.17
N ILE A 54 3.92 -11.84 -6.32
CA ILE A 54 4.17 -11.22 -5.02
C ILE A 54 4.70 -9.79 -5.20
N LEU A 55 5.66 -9.59 -6.11
CA LEU A 55 6.19 -8.26 -6.42
C LEU A 55 5.08 -7.31 -6.86
N GLY A 56 4.12 -7.79 -7.66
CA GLY A 56 2.94 -7.01 -8.04
C GLY A 56 2.14 -6.54 -6.84
N CYS A 57 1.87 -7.41 -5.87
CA CYS A 57 1.16 -7.06 -4.63
C CYS A 57 1.95 -6.06 -3.79
N VAL A 58 3.24 -6.33 -3.55
CA VAL A 58 4.12 -5.48 -2.75
C VAL A 58 4.19 -4.07 -3.33
N LYS A 59 4.35 -3.93 -4.65
CA LYS A 59 4.37 -2.62 -5.33
C LYS A 59 3.14 -1.79 -5.02
N TRP A 60 1.95 -2.39 -5.03
CA TRP A 60 0.71 -1.70 -4.70
C TRP A 60 0.61 -1.35 -3.22
N ASP A 61 1.00 -2.27 -2.34
CA ASP A 61 0.95 -2.04 -0.89
C ASP A 61 1.90 -0.91 -0.46
N ILE A 62 3.14 -0.93 -0.96
CA ILE A 62 4.14 0.10 -0.67
C ILE A 62 3.72 1.45 -1.28
N LEU A 63 3.17 1.46 -2.51
CA LEU A 63 2.62 2.70 -3.09
C LEU A 63 1.53 3.28 -2.18
N HIS A 64 0.57 2.48 -1.74
CA HIS A 64 -0.53 2.97 -0.93
C HIS A 64 -0.12 3.33 0.51
N LEU A 65 0.89 2.67 1.06
CA LEU A 65 1.55 3.11 2.29
C LEU A 65 2.13 4.52 2.13
N CYS A 66 2.85 4.79 1.04
CA CYS A 66 3.36 6.12 0.76
C CYS A 66 2.24 7.15 0.57
N MET A 67 1.11 6.76 -0.04
CA MET A 67 -0.05 7.63 -0.16
C MET A 67 -0.68 7.95 1.20
N GLU A 68 -0.80 6.98 2.11
CA GLU A 68 -1.26 7.25 3.48
C GLU A 68 -0.30 8.19 4.22
N ALA A 69 1.02 8.02 4.03
CA ALA A 69 2.02 8.91 4.63
C ALA A 69 1.94 10.35 4.08
N GLU A 70 1.76 10.53 2.77
CA GLU A 70 1.65 11.85 2.13
C GLU A 70 0.47 12.68 2.67
N TYR A 71 -0.64 12.02 2.99
CA TYR A 71 -1.85 12.68 3.48
C TYR A 71 -2.02 12.59 5.00
N SER A 72 -0.99 12.14 5.73
CA SER A 72 -1.02 11.96 7.18
C SER A 72 -1.19 13.27 7.98
N ASP A 73 -0.97 14.41 7.32
CA ASP A 73 -1.23 15.74 7.88
C ASP A 73 -2.73 16.05 8.01
N ILE A 74 -3.59 15.36 7.24
CA ILE A 74 -5.03 15.62 7.19
C ILE A 74 -5.90 14.38 7.45
N VAL A 75 -5.39 13.17 7.19
CA VAL A 75 -6.11 11.92 7.44
C VAL A 75 -5.19 10.96 8.18
N GLU A 76 -5.65 10.45 9.33
CA GLU A 76 -4.91 9.44 10.09
C GLU A 76 -4.62 8.22 9.19
N PRO A 77 -3.35 7.75 9.13
CA PRO A 77 -3.00 6.55 8.39
C PRO A 77 -3.75 5.31 8.91
N ALA A 78 -4.02 4.35 8.03
CA ALA A 78 -4.95 3.26 8.34
C ALA A 78 -4.44 1.89 7.89
N PHE A 79 -4.96 1.36 6.79
CA PHE A 79 -4.80 -0.03 6.40
C PHE A 79 -3.37 -0.36 5.98
N PHE A 80 -2.79 0.43 5.06
CA PHE A 80 -1.46 0.12 4.52
C PHE A 80 -0.36 0.45 5.54
N SER A 81 -0.58 1.45 6.38
CA SER A 81 0.29 1.74 7.54
C SER A 81 0.30 0.60 8.53
N SER A 82 -0.86 0.01 8.83
CA SER A 82 -0.93 -1.20 9.66
C SER A 82 -0.25 -2.40 8.98
N LEU A 83 -0.40 -2.53 7.66
CA LEU A 83 0.22 -3.60 6.87
C LEU A 83 1.75 -3.53 6.86
N SER A 84 2.31 -2.32 6.95
CA SER A 84 3.76 -2.08 6.95
C SER A 84 4.49 -2.83 8.06
N TYR A 85 3.82 -3.07 9.20
CA TYR A 85 4.37 -3.86 10.30
C TYR A 85 4.81 -5.26 9.86
N TYR A 86 4.01 -5.94 9.02
CA TYR A 86 4.33 -7.29 8.57
C TYR A 86 5.50 -7.30 7.59
N TYR A 87 5.49 -6.38 6.62
CA TYR A 87 6.59 -6.22 5.68
C TYR A 87 7.91 -5.89 6.37
N PHE A 88 7.89 -5.02 7.39
CA PHE A 88 9.07 -4.68 8.17
C PHE A 88 9.67 -5.90 8.88
N ASN A 89 8.83 -6.86 9.29
CA ASN A 89 9.25 -8.11 9.92
C ASN A 89 9.56 -9.24 8.90
N GLY A 90 9.56 -8.95 7.60
CA GLY A 90 9.88 -9.92 6.54
C GLY A 90 8.73 -10.87 6.19
N HIS A 91 7.51 -10.57 6.64
CA HIS A 91 6.33 -11.35 6.30
C HIS A 91 5.61 -10.78 5.07
N PHE A 92 5.14 -11.67 4.20
CA PHE A 92 4.31 -11.32 3.06
C PHE A 92 2.84 -11.59 3.41
N PRO A 93 2.00 -10.54 3.49
CA PRO A 93 0.56 -10.71 3.67
C PRO A 93 -0.02 -11.41 2.44
N CYS A 94 -0.68 -12.54 2.63
CA CYS A 94 -1.23 -13.36 1.55
C CYS A 94 -2.73 -13.15 1.33
N GLY A 95 -3.34 -12.20 2.04
CA GLY A 95 -4.74 -11.84 1.87
C GLY A 95 -5.36 -11.18 3.08
N PHE A 96 -6.66 -10.93 2.99
CA PHE A 96 -7.48 -10.41 4.07
C PHE A 96 -8.74 -11.28 4.17
N SER A 97 -9.05 -11.76 5.38
CA SER A 97 -10.21 -12.60 5.67
C SER A 97 -11.27 -11.80 6.41
N GLY A 98 -12.53 -11.90 5.98
CA GLY A 98 -13.67 -11.19 6.57
C GLY A 98 -14.01 -9.89 5.86
N SER A 99 -14.93 -9.13 6.43
CA SER A 99 -15.38 -7.84 5.87
C SER A 99 -14.43 -6.74 6.27
N PHE A 100 -13.98 -5.94 5.33
CA PHE A 100 -13.23 -4.72 5.64
C PHE A 100 -14.17 -3.67 6.28
N PRO A 101 -13.76 -2.93 7.33
CA PRO A 101 -12.45 -2.93 7.99
C PRO A 101 -12.28 -3.96 9.13
N ASP A 102 -13.33 -4.69 9.51
CA ASP A 102 -13.36 -5.55 10.71
C ASP A 102 -12.71 -6.95 10.54
N GLY A 103 -12.11 -7.24 9.39
CA GLY A 103 -11.44 -8.50 9.11
C GLY A 103 -9.98 -8.57 9.60
N GLN A 104 -9.26 -9.59 9.17
CA GLN A 104 -7.88 -9.86 9.59
C GLN A 104 -6.95 -10.17 8.42
N PHE A 105 -5.69 -9.76 8.54
CA PHE A 105 -4.64 -10.17 7.61
C PHE A 105 -4.36 -11.67 7.71
N ILE A 106 -4.23 -12.31 6.56
CA ILE A 106 -3.70 -13.67 6.46
C ILE A 106 -2.20 -13.54 6.20
N VAL A 107 -1.39 -13.95 7.16
CA VAL A 107 0.07 -13.90 7.10
C VAL A 107 0.59 -15.31 7.39
N TYR A 108 1.41 -15.85 6.50
CA TYR A 108 2.04 -17.17 6.63
C TYR A 108 3.53 -17.05 6.97
#